data_AF-A0A6N8UAV9-F1
#
_entry.id   AF-A0A6N8UAV9-F1
#
_cell.length_a   1.000
_cell.length_b   1.000
_cell.length_c   1.000
_cell.angle_alpha   90.00
_cell.angle_beta   90.00
_cell.angle_gamma   90.00
#
_symmetry.space_group_name_H-M   'P 1'
#
loop_
_entity.id
_entity.type
_entity.pdbx_description
1 polymer ?
#
loop_
_entity_poly.entity_id
_entity_poly.type
_entity_poly.pdbx_seq_one_letter_code
_entity_poly.pdbx_strand_id
1 'polypeptide(L)'
;MRKGILIGLLLLLCGCGSKEVVKKGEGTYTNQEGEVTTVHVNYKNDKLTKVTIDETTGTTTKRKLGKEYHMKDASVIGKEWDEQMDYLQTYIKDHGIEEIQLDEQGKAKNEDVLSGCTISIDGYLKAVKSAMEQSKEASK
;
A
#
# COMPACT_ATOMS: atom_id res chain seq x y z
N MET A 1 12.54 -11.51 17.98
CA MET A 1 13.39 -10.93 16.91
C MET A 1 12.88 -9.51 16.63
N ARG A 2 13.82 -8.55 16.55
CA ARG A 2 13.72 -7.11 16.25
C ARG A 2 12.44 -6.37 16.67
N LYS A 3 12.57 -5.64 17.78
CA LYS A 3 11.68 -4.54 18.20
C LYS A 3 11.60 -3.52 17.05
N GLY A 4 10.44 -3.45 16.39
CA GLY A 4 10.14 -2.39 15.42
C GLY A 4 10.18 -1.04 16.14
N ILE A 5 11.02 -0.14 15.65
CA ILE A 5 11.13 1.23 16.12
C ILE A 5 9.85 1.96 15.67
N LEU A 6 8.95 2.25 16.61
CA LEU A 6 7.81 3.13 16.38
C LEU A 6 8.33 4.56 16.17
N ILE A 7 8.32 5.06 14.92
CA ILE A 7 8.44 6.48 14.61
C ILE A 7 7.03 6.98 14.25
N GLY A 8 6.23 7.27 15.27
CA GLY A 8 4.97 7.99 15.13
C GLY A 8 5.18 9.47 15.44
N LEU A 9 5.45 10.30 14.44
CA LEU A 9 5.62 11.74 14.62
C LEU A 9 4.31 12.47 14.30
N LEU A 10 3.53 12.79 15.34
CA LEU A 10 2.36 13.66 15.26
C LEU A 10 2.81 15.13 15.29
N LEU A 11 2.87 15.79 14.13
CA LEU A 11 3.23 17.21 14.02
C LEU A 11 1.99 18.10 14.17
N LEU A 12 1.81 18.71 15.34
CA LEU A 12 0.80 19.73 15.62
C LEU A 12 1.37 21.13 15.34
N LEU A 13 1.19 21.66 14.14
CA LEU A 13 1.55 23.05 13.82
C LEU A 13 0.51 24.01 14.43
N CYS A 14 0.90 24.76 15.46
CA CYS A 14 0.11 25.85 16.03
C CYS A 14 0.26 27.11 15.17
N GLY A 15 -0.70 27.35 14.28
CA GLY A 15 -0.97 28.64 13.65
C GLY A 15 -2.47 28.90 13.65
N CYS A 16 -2.91 30.12 13.94
CA CYS A 16 -4.32 30.51 13.97
C CYS A 16 -4.99 30.29 12.60
N GLY A 17 -5.65 29.14 12.46
CA GLY A 17 -6.33 28.64 11.27
C GLY A 17 -6.61 27.17 11.53
N SER A 18 -7.80 26.67 11.24
CA SER A 18 -8.26 25.31 11.58
C SER A 18 -7.13 24.27 11.49
N LYS A 19 -6.67 23.74 12.63
CA LYS A 19 -5.49 22.86 12.69
C LYS A 19 -5.74 21.63 11.81
N GLU A 20 -4.97 21.49 10.73
CA GLU A 20 -4.99 20.27 9.93
C GLU A 20 -4.32 19.13 10.71
N VAL A 21 -5.04 18.02 10.88
CA VAL A 21 -4.52 16.84 11.55
C VAL A 21 -3.95 15.91 10.48
N VAL A 22 -2.62 15.71 10.52
CA VAL A 22 -1.92 14.77 9.63
C VAL A 22 -1.53 13.53 10.42
N LYS A 23 -1.92 12.35 9.92
CA LYS A 23 -1.50 11.05 10.49
C LYS A 23 -0.77 10.24 9.42
N LYS A 24 0.24 9.49 9.82
CA LYS A 24 0.99 8.59 8.94
C LYS A 24 1.03 7.20 9.54
N GLY A 25 1.06 6.19 8.70
CA GLY A 25 1.23 4.80 9.11
C GLY A 25 2.15 4.05 8.16
N GLU A 26 2.85 3.06 8.69
CA GLU A 26 3.69 2.14 7.93
C GLU A 26 3.21 0.71 8.23
N GLY A 27 3.19 -0.15 7.22
CA GLY A 27 2.79 -1.54 7.37
C GLY A 27 3.62 -2.42 6.48
N THR A 28 3.90 -3.63 6.93
CA THR A 28 4.70 -4.59 6.16
C THR A 28 4.01 -5.93 6.08
N TYR A 29 4.34 -6.68 5.04
CA TYR A 29 3.98 -8.08 4.86
C TYR A 29 5.14 -8.81 4.20
N THR A 30 5.45 -10.02 4.64
CA THR A 30 6.47 -10.88 4.04
C THR A 30 5.79 -12.06 3.37
N ASN A 31 6.00 -12.21 2.06
CA ASN A 31 5.43 -13.31 1.29
C ASN A 31 6.22 -14.62 1.51
N GLN A 32 5.79 -15.71 0.89
CA GLN A 32 6.42 -17.03 1.05
C GLN A 32 7.84 -17.10 0.47
N GLU A 33 8.18 -16.20 -0.46
CA GLU A 33 9.50 -16.09 -1.09
C GLU A 33 10.47 -15.22 -0.26
N GLY A 34 9.99 -14.66 0.87
CA GLY A 34 10.77 -13.77 1.73
C GLY A 34 10.85 -12.34 1.20
N GLU A 35 10.15 -12.00 0.12
CA GLU A 35 10.01 -10.63 -0.35
C GLU A 35 9.16 -9.82 0.64
N VAL A 36 9.52 -8.56 0.84
CA VAL A 36 8.89 -7.69 1.83
C VAL A 36 8.12 -6.58 1.13
N THR A 37 6.81 -6.65 1.22
CA THR A 37 5.94 -5.51 0.94
C THR A 37 6.08 -4.48 2.05
N THR A 38 6.28 -3.22 1.68
CA THR A 38 6.22 -2.05 2.57
C THR A 38 5.17 -1.07 2.08
N VAL A 39 4.30 -0.64 2.99
CA VAL A 39 3.21 0.28 2.70
C VAL A 39 3.32 1.51 3.58
N HIS A 40 3.13 2.69 2.99
CA HIS A 40 2.96 3.94 3.72
C HIS A 40 1.60 4.57 3.42
N VAL A 41 0.88 4.99 4.45
CA VAL A 41 -0.39 5.71 4.34
C VAL A 41 -0.29 7.11 4.94
N ASN A 42 -0.94 8.09 4.32
CA ASN A 42 -1.09 9.44 4.86
C ASN A 42 -2.57 9.79 4.99
N TYR A 43 -2.95 10.34 6.13
CA TYR A 43 -4.25 10.92 6.38
C TYR A 43 -4.15 12.43 6.59
N LYS A 44 -5.17 13.15 6.13
CA LYS A 44 -5.39 14.56 6.43
C LYS A 44 -6.85 14.72 6.87
N ASN A 45 -7.07 15.17 8.10
CA ASN A 45 -8.39 15.30 8.71
C ASN A 45 -9.19 13.98 8.57
N ASP A 46 -8.56 12.87 8.94
CA ASP A 46 -9.09 11.49 8.87
C ASP A 46 -9.47 10.97 7.47
N LYS A 47 -9.23 11.75 6.41
CA LYS A 47 -9.31 11.29 5.03
C LYS A 47 -7.98 10.67 4.59
N LEU A 48 -8.02 9.45 4.05
CA LEU A 48 -6.85 8.83 3.40
C LEU A 48 -6.50 9.64 2.14
N THR A 49 -5.26 10.13 2.07
CA THR A 49 -4.78 11.02 0.99
C THR A 49 -3.68 10.40 0.15
N LYS A 50 -2.97 9.41 0.69
CA LYS A 50 -1.91 8.71 -0.03
C LYS A 50 -1.80 7.28 0.48
N VAL A 51 -1.61 6.36 -0.46
CA VAL A 51 -1.17 4.99 -0.23
C VAL A 51 0.07 4.81 -1.11
N THR A 52 1.17 4.33 -0.52
CA THR A 52 2.39 3.97 -1.26
C THR A 52 2.67 2.50 -1.02
N ILE A 53 2.77 1.70 -2.06
CA ILE A 53 3.10 0.28 -2.00
C ILE A 53 4.40 0.08 -2.78
N ASP A 54 5.38 -0.55 -2.12
CA ASP A 54 6.58 -1.09 -2.75
C ASP A 54 6.84 -2.52 -2.24
N GLU A 55 7.56 -3.32 -3.01
CA GLU A 55 7.98 -4.66 -2.61
C GLU A 55 9.46 -4.85 -2.83
N THR A 56 10.16 -5.29 -1.78
CA THR A 56 11.60 -5.55 -1.81
C THR A 56 11.84 -6.96 -2.32
N THR A 57 12.58 -7.07 -3.42
CA THR A 57 13.01 -8.32 -4.06
C THR A 57 14.53 -8.35 -4.13
N GLY A 58 15.15 -9.38 -3.53
CA GLY A 58 16.60 -9.44 -3.37
C GLY A 58 17.16 -8.25 -2.57
N THR A 59 17.95 -7.40 -3.22
CA THR A 59 18.60 -6.22 -2.61
C THR A 59 18.00 -4.88 -3.03
N THR A 60 16.91 -4.90 -3.80
CA THR A 60 16.26 -3.70 -4.35
C THR A 60 14.74 -3.79 -4.26
N THR A 61 14.02 -2.78 -4.76
CA THR A 61 12.56 -2.79 -4.77
C THR A 61 12.04 -2.95 -6.20
N LYS A 62 10.87 -3.59 -6.34
CA LYS A 62 10.21 -3.78 -7.64
C LYS A 62 9.94 -2.44 -8.32
N ARG A 63 9.57 -1.39 -7.56
CA ARG A 63 9.43 -0.04 -8.12
C ARG A 63 10.75 0.55 -8.62
N LYS A 64 11.87 0.29 -7.94
CA LYS A 64 13.20 0.73 -8.41
C LYS A 64 13.65 -0.02 -9.67
N LEU A 65 13.28 -1.28 -9.80
CA LEU A 65 13.49 -2.05 -11.04
C LEU A 65 12.63 -1.51 -12.19
N GLY A 66 11.37 -1.17 -11.91
CA GLY A 66 10.42 -0.73 -12.94
C GLY A 66 10.36 -1.75 -14.09
N LYS A 67 10.69 -1.32 -15.30
CA LYS A 67 10.74 -2.19 -16.50
C LYS A 67 11.76 -3.33 -16.41
N GLU A 68 12.82 -3.16 -15.63
CA GLU A 68 13.83 -4.22 -15.42
C GLU A 68 13.29 -5.37 -14.55
N TYR A 69 12.07 -5.25 -14.00
CA TYR A 69 11.37 -6.36 -13.38
C TYR A 69 10.71 -7.30 -14.40
N HIS A 70 10.56 -6.87 -15.66
CA HIS A 70 10.13 -7.67 -16.80
C HIS A 70 8.75 -8.33 -16.64
N MET A 71 7.78 -7.65 -16.03
CA MET A 71 6.46 -8.24 -15.78
C MET A 71 5.47 -8.01 -16.92
N LYS A 72 5.72 -7.02 -17.77
CA LYS A 72 4.81 -6.64 -18.86
C LYS A 72 4.40 -7.80 -19.77
N ASP A 73 5.34 -8.67 -20.13
CA ASP A 73 5.06 -9.80 -21.03
C ASP A 73 4.25 -10.92 -20.35
N ALA A 74 4.41 -11.08 -19.02
CA ALA A 74 3.62 -12.02 -18.23
C ALA A 74 2.26 -11.45 -17.80
N SER A 75 2.08 -10.13 -17.90
CA SER A 75 0.87 -9.43 -17.52
C SER A 75 -0.20 -9.53 -18.59
N VAL A 76 -1.35 -10.11 -18.24
CA VAL A 76 -2.49 -10.25 -19.16
C VAL A 76 -3.08 -8.89 -19.59
N ILE A 77 -2.78 -7.82 -18.85
CA ILE A 77 -3.17 -6.44 -19.17
C ILE A 77 -2.00 -5.61 -19.75
N GLY A 78 -0.85 -6.24 -20.03
CA GLY A 78 0.30 -5.58 -20.65
C GLY A 78 0.94 -4.46 -19.83
N LYS A 79 0.81 -4.54 -18.49
CA LYS A 79 1.34 -3.57 -17.52
C LYS A 79 2.46 -4.14 -16.68
N GLU A 80 3.46 -3.32 -16.41
CA GLU A 80 4.48 -3.59 -15.41
C GLU A 80 3.92 -3.60 -13.99
N TRP A 81 4.71 -4.09 -13.06
CA TRP A 81 4.30 -4.22 -11.65
C TRP A 81 3.98 -2.88 -11.02
N ASP A 82 4.81 -1.87 -11.26
CA ASP A 82 4.64 -0.51 -10.73
C ASP A 82 3.37 0.15 -11.27
N GLU A 83 3.06 -0.03 -12.55
CA GLU A 83 1.82 0.45 -13.17
C GLU A 83 0.56 -0.18 -12.54
N GLN A 84 0.62 -1.48 -12.21
CA GLN A 84 -0.48 -2.17 -11.53
C GLN A 84 -0.63 -1.70 -10.08
N MET A 85 0.48 -1.46 -9.38
CA MET A 85 0.45 -0.89 -8.04
C MET A 85 -0.06 0.55 -8.04
N ASP A 86 0.29 1.37 -9.02
CA ASP A 86 -0.21 2.75 -9.15
C ASP A 86 -1.72 2.80 -9.31
N TYR A 87 -2.28 1.84 -10.06
CA TYR A 87 -3.71 1.64 -10.11
C TYR A 87 -4.28 1.23 -8.74
N LEU A 88 -3.74 0.17 -8.13
CA LEU A 88 -4.24 -0.37 -6.85
C LEU A 88 -4.19 0.67 -5.72
N GLN A 89 -3.10 1.42 -5.61
CA GLN A 89 -2.93 2.49 -4.62
C GLN A 89 -3.99 3.58 -4.79
N THR A 90 -4.29 3.94 -6.03
CA THR A 90 -5.33 4.93 -6.36
C THR A 90 -6.70 4.39 -5.98
N TYR A 91 -7.01 3.15 -6.37
CA TYR A 91 -8.26 2.49 -6.01
C TYR A 91 -8.47 2.46 -4.49
N ILE A 92 -7.47 1.98 -3.74
CA ILE A 92 -7.55 1.91 -2.26
C ILE A 92 -7.75 3.30 -1.65
N LYS A 93 -7.09 4.33 -2.18
CA LYS A 93 -7.20 5.70 -1.67
C LYS A 93 -8.62 6.25 -1.90
N ASP A 94 -9.26 5.91 -3.01
CA ASP A 94 -10.58 6.45 -3.40
C ASP A 94 -11.77 5.62 -2.88
N HIS A 95 -11.61 4.29 -2.77
CA HIS A 95 -12.69 3.34 -2.42
C HIS A 95 -12.47 2.61 -1.09
N GLY A 96 -11.23 2.56 -0.59
CA GLY A 96 -10.86 1.75 0.58
C GLY A 96 -10.64 0.27 0.25
N ILE A 97 -10.05 -0.45 1.20
CA ILE A 97 -9.74 -1.88 1.04
C ILE A 97 -10.97 -2.79 1.20
N GLU A 98 -12.01 -2.33 1.92
CA GLU A 98 -13.19 -3.14 2.24
C GLU A 98 -14.07 -3.44 1.00
N GLU A 99 -13.92 -2.66 -0.06
CA GLU A 99 -14.62 -2.91 -1.33
C GLU A 99 -13.91 -3.94 -2.21
N ILE A 100 -12.70 -4.37 -1.85
CA ILE A 100 -11.93 -5.34 -2.64
C ILE A 100 -12.28 -6.76 -2.21
N GLN A 101 -12.84 -7.54 -3.13
CA GLN A 101 -13.13 -8.94 -2.96
C GLN A 101 -12.03 -9.78 -3.60
N LEU A 102 -11.61 -10.86 -2.91
CA LEU A 102 -10.57 -11.75 -3.40
C LEU A 102 -11.11 -13.10 -3.86
N ASP A 103 -10.42 -13.71 -4.82
CA ASP A 103 -10.53 -15.12 -5.15
C ASP A 103 -9.61 -16.00 -4.28
N GLU A 104 -9.66 -17.32 -4.50
CA GLU A 104 -8.86 -18.29 -3.75
C GLU A 104 -7.35 -18.16 -4.00
N GLN A 105 -6.95 -17.48 -5.08
CA GLN A 105 -5.55 -17.19 -5.43
C GLN A 105 -5.08 -15.83 -4.88
N GLY A 106 -5.96 -15.11 -4.17
CA GLY A 106 -5.67 -13.79 -3.63
C GLY A 106 -5.72 -12.66 -4.68
N LYS A 107 -6.25 -12.91 -5.88
CA LYS A 107 -6.48 -11.88 -6.90
C LYS A 107 -7.82 -11.19 -6.65
N ALA A 108 -7.98 -9.97 -7.17
CA ALA A 108 -9.26 -9.28 -7.13
C ALA A 108 -10.34 -10.02 -7.95
N LYS A 109 -11.58 -10.01 -7.46
CA LYS A 109 -12.78 -10.40 -8.22
C LYS A 109 -13.45 -9.20 -8.90
N ASN A 110 -13.25 -8.01 -8.34
CA ASN A 110 -13.87 -6.80 -8.85
C ASN A 110 -13.34 -6.46 -10.25
N GLU A 111 -14.24 -6.26 -11.21
CA GLU A 111 -13.87 -5.98 -12.61
C GLU A 111 -13.10 -4.66 -12.76
N ASP A 112 -13.43 -3.66 -11.96
CA ASP A 112 -12.72 -2.38 -11.92
C ASP A 112 -11.27 -2.58 -11.44
N VAL A 113 -11.04 -3.26 -10.32
CA VAL A 113 -9.69 -3.59 -9.84
C VAL A 113 -8.92 -4.40 -10.89
N LEU A 114 -9.57 -5.40 -11.50
CA LEU A 114 -8.97 -6.24 -12.53
C LEU A 114 -8.60 -5.48 -13.82
N SER A 115 -9.27 -4.36 -14.14
CA SER A 115 -8.89 -3.50 -15.27
C SER A 115 -7.49 -2.87 -15.10
N GLY A 116 -7.00 -2.82 -13.87
CA GLY A 116 -5.77 -2.16 -13.51
C GLY A 116 -4.72 -3.03 -12.83
N CYS A 117 -5.13 -4.10 -12.16
CA CYS A 117 -4.27 -4.97 -11.38
C CYS A 117 -4.77 -6.42 -11.44
N THR A 118 -3.99 -7.31 -12.05
CA THR A 118 -4.33 -8.72 -12.24
C THR A 118 -3.45 -9.68 -11.43
N ILE A 119 -2.45 -9.15 -10.72
CA ILE A 119 -1.61 -9.94 -9.83
C ILE A 119 -2.36 -10.27 -8.53
N SER A 120 -1.84 -11.23 -7.76
CA SER A 120 -2.36 -11.49 -6.42
C SER A 120 -2.06 -10.28 -5.52
N ILE A 121 -3.05 -9.85 -4.75
CA ILE A 121 -2.99 -8.62 -3.94
C ILE A 121 -3.24 -8.85 -2.45
N ASP A 122 -3.47 -10.10 -2.02
CA ASP A 122 -3.80 -10.42 -0.63
C ASP A 122 -2.73 -9.93 0.36
N GLY A 123 -1.45 -10.11 0.03
CA GLY A 123 -0.30 -9.66 0.79
C GLY A 123 -0.21 -8.13 0.87
N TYR A 124 -0.45 -7.45 -0.26
CA TYR A 124 -0.48 -5.99 -0.30
C TYR A 124 -1.61 -5.44 0.57
N LEU A 125 -2.82 -6.04 0.53
CA LEU A 125 -3.95 -5.61 1.36
C LEU A 125 -3.68 -5.84 2.86
N LYS A 126 -3.00 -6.92 3.23
CA LYS A 126 -2.56 -7.16 4.63
C LYS A 126 -1.61 -6.06 5.10
N ALA A 127 -0.63 -5.68 4.29
CA ALA A 127 0.30 -4.59 4.63
C ALA A 127 -0.41 -3.22 4.70
N VAL A 128 -1.34 -2.95 3.77
CA VAL A 128 -2.17 -1.73 3.79
C VAL A 128 -3.00 -1.66 5.08
N LYS A 129 -3.68 -2.74 5.45
CA LYS A 129 -4.46 -2.80 6.69
C LYS A 129 -3.60 -2.51 7.91
N SER A 130 -2.42 -3.13 8.01
CA SER A 130 -1.45 -2.88 9.07
C SER A 130 -1.02 -1.40 9.12
N ALA A 131 -0.73 -0.78 7.97
CA ALA A 131 -0.38 0.63 7.91
C ALA A 131 -1.53 1.55 8.39
N MET A 132 -2.76 1.24 7.97
CA MET A 132 -3.97 1.98 8.39
C MET A 132 -4.19 1.86 9.90
N GLU A 133 -4.00 0.68 10.50
CA GLU A 133 -4.12 0.45 11.94
C GLU A 133 -3.07 1.24 12.73
N GLN A 134 -1.79 1.19 12.33
CA GLN A 134 -0.73 1.95 12.98
C GLN A 134 -0.95 3.47 12.93
N SER A 135 -1.55 3.98 11.85
CA SER A 135 -1.89 5.42 11.75
C SER A 135 -2.91 5.88 12.81
N LYS A 136 -3.75 4.96 13.32
CA LYS A 136 -4.77 5.22 14.34
C LYS A 136 -4.20 5.15 15.75
N GLU A 137 -3.24 4.26 16.00
CA GLU A 137 -2.61 4.10 17.32
C GLU A 137 -1.77 5.31 17.73
N ALA A 138 -1.16 6.02 16.78
CA ALA A 138 -0.45 7.27 17.03
C ALA A 138 -1.35 8.45 17.51
N SER A 139 -2.66 8.22 17.66
CA SER A 139 -3.65 9.21 18.11
C SER A 139 -4.17 8.99 19.53
N LYS A 140 -3.70 7.96 20.25
CA LYS A 140 -4.04 7.68 21.66
C LYS A 140 -2.87 8.02 22.58
#